data_AF-A0A455SHJ4-F1
#
_entry.id   AF-A0A455SHJ4-F1
#
_cell.length_a   1.000
_cell.length_b   1.000
_cell.length_c   1.000
_cell.angle_alpha   90.00
_cell.angle_beta   90.00
_cell.angle_gamma   90.00
#
_symmetry.space_group_name_H-M   'P 1'
#
loop_
_entity.id
_entity.type
_entity.pdbx_description
1 polymer ?
#
loop_
_entity_poly.entity_id
_entity_poly.type
_entity_poly.pdbx_seq_one_letter_code
_entity_poly.pdbx_strand_id
1 'polypeptide(L)'
;MTERRIGWFAREVLGRPLYWYQEEVGDAILESVLSGAGRTFTVMFARQMGKNQLSAVLEAYLLFCMDEGSIVKAAPTYKPQVVNSRQRLLSLLESPLTAPRLWKSYGYIVGLAPAPEAGQSGPRVLFFSAGRESHIVGATASLLLEVDEAQDVAPEKFDIELKPMASTTNATTVLYGTAWTDDTLLARMRAHNLELERQDGIKRHFEYDWTTLAAINPRYRAFVEGEIARLGADHLSIRTQYLLQPLDNNGRFLGEVQLQQLQGSHCWQAEPDEQALYIAGLDIGGEAREAESHDSTVLTIARVSWNEFDLPCLHIVHHCCWNGMTHLAQYAALSHLIERWNIRRLVVDRTGLGEGLASLLCERFGEERVQPFQFTRQSKSRLAYHLLSLIQAGRCTLYRPEGAPALLYTECWKQLTLTRCASAGEGLLSFSVDPSEGHDDMVMSLALCAEALKSMLPAAERSLIVRPRPRYLDGRF
;
A
#
# COMPACT_ATOMS: atom_id res chain seq x y z
N MET A 1 20.45 -19.48 35.06
CA MET A 1 19.91 -19.71 33.70
C MET A 1 20.33 -18.53 32.85
N THR A 2 21.60 -18.54 32.46
CA THR A 2 22.33 -17.44 31.83
C THR A 2 21.85 -17.26 30.39
N GLU A 3 21.19 -16.12 30.13
CA GLU A 3 20.87 -15.50 28.82
C GLU A 3 20.60 -16.43 27.63
N ARG A 4 19.41 -17.03 27.55
CA ARG A 4 18.89 -17.56 26.28
C ARG A 4 18.25 -16.41 25.49
N ARG A 5 19.08 -15.60 24.84
CA ARG A 5 18.66 -14.48 23.96
C ARG A 5 17.97 -15.00 22.70
N ILE A 6 17.06 -14.22 22.11
CA ILE A 6 16.27 -14.62 20.94
C ILE A 6 17.16 -15.02 19.74
N GLY A 7 18.31 -14.35 19.58
CA GLY A 7 19.26 -14.61 18.50
C GLY A 7 19.85 -16.02 18.54
N TRP A 8 20.13 -16.54 19.74
CA TRP A 8 20.61 -17.92 19.90
C TRP A 8 19.53 -18.92 19.47
N PHE A 9 18.29 -18.73 19.94
CA PHE A 9 17.18 -19.61 19.58
C PHE A 9 16.93 -19.61 18.06
N ALA A 10 16.90 -18.42 17.45
CA ALA A 10 16.72 -18.26 16.02
C ALA A 10 17.80 -19.01 15.21
N ARG A 11 19.07 -18.92 15.65
CA ARG A 11 20.23 -19.52 14.97
C ARG A 11 20.33 -21.03 15.21
N GLU A 12 20.30 -21.46 16.46
CA GLU A 12 20.64 -22.84 16.86
C GLU A 12 19.43 -23.77 16.90
N VAL A 13 18.23 -23.25 17.17
CA VAL A 13 17.01 -24.07 17.26
C VAL A 13 16.22 -24.02 15.96
N LEU A 14 16.03 -22.83 15.39
CA LEU A 14 15.23 -22.66 14.16
C LEU A 14 16.06 -22.71 12.86
N GLY A 15 17.39 -22.56 12.92
CA GLY A 15 18.23 -22.48 11.72
C GLY A 15 17.97 -21.23 10.87
N ARG A 16 17.43 -20.16 11.48
CA ARG A 16 17.00 -18.91 10.83
C ARG A 16 17.56 -17.71 11.58
N PRO A 17 18.84 -17.36 11.36
CA PRO A 17 19.47 -16.26 12.09
C PRO A 17 18.75 -14.93 11.84
N LEU A 18 18.74 -14.10 12.88
CA LEU A 18 18.24 -12.73 12.86
C LEU A 18 19.40 -11.76 12.60
N TYR A 19 19.09 -10.60 12.00
CA TYR A 19 20.01 -9.46 11.99
C TYR A 19 20.09 -8.83 13.38
N TRP A 20 21.17 -8.10 13.66
CA TRP A 20 21.42 -7.50 14.98
C TRP A 20 20.25 -6.62 15.48
N TYR A 21 19.63 -5.83 14.59
CA TYR A 21 18.51 -4.96 14.93
C TYR A 21 17.21 -5.75 15.21
N GLN A 22 17.07 -6.95 14.62
CA GLN A 22 15.97 -7.85 14.95
C GLN A 22 16.20 -8.51 16.31
N GLU A 23 17.44 -8.90 16.62
CA GLU A 23 17.80 -9.46 17.93
C GLU A 23 17.56 -8.43 19.04
N GLU A 24 17.98 -7.17 18.86
CA GLU A 24 17.75 -6.06 19.80
C GLU A 24 16.25 -5.89 20.15
N VAL A 25 15.40 -5.83 19.11
CA VAL A 25 13.96 -5.66 19.27
C VAL A 25 13.33 -6.89 19.94
N GLY A 26 13.73 -8.08 19.50
CA GLY A 26 13.20 -9.34 20.02
C GLY A 26 13.53 -9.55 21.50
N ASP A 27 14.77 -9.24 21.91
CA ASP A 27 15.18 -9.35 23.31
C ASP A 27 14.40 -8.38 24.21
N ALA A 28 14.18 -7.13 23.77
CA ALA A 28 13.38 -6.15 24.53
C ALA A 28 11.91 -6.59 24.70
N ILE A 29 11.31 -7.17 23.65
CA ILE A 29 9.94 -7.71 23.70
C ILE A 29 9.88 -8.91 24.64
N LEU A 30 10.81 -9.86 24.52
CA LEU A 30 10.86 -11.04 25.38
C LEU A 30 11.05 -10.68 26.85
N GLU A 31 11.91 -9.71 27.16
CA GLU A 31 12.08 -9.22 28.53
C GLU A 31 10.75 -8.73 29.11
N SER A 32 9.97 -7.97 28.34
CA SER A 32 8.64 -7.51 28.77
C SER A 32 7.63 -8.64 28.94
N VAL A 33 7.63 -9.63 28.04
CA VAL A 33 6.74 -10.81 28.14
C VAL A 33 7.09 -11.63 29.37
N LEU A 34 8.36 -11.97 29.56
CA LEU A 34 8.82 -12.84 30.64
C LEU A 34 8.72 -12.18 32.02
N SER A 35 8.79 -10.86 32.09
CA SER A 35 8.59 -10.10 33.34
C SER A 35 7.12 -9.74 33.60
N GLY A 36 6.20 -10.03 32.67
CA GLY A 36 4.79 -9.64 32.79
C GLY A 36 4.58 -8.13 32.81
N ALA A 37 5.48 -7.35 32.20
CA ALA A 37 5.49 -5.90 32.31
C ALA A 37 4.38 -5.19 31.51
N GLY A 38 3.71 -5.90 30.59
CA GLY A 38 2.60 -5.37 29.78
C GLY A 38 2.95 -4.14 28.96
N ARG A 39 4.21 -3.99 28.55
CA ARG A 39 4.64 -2.84 27.76
C ARG A 39 4.04 -2.92 26.36
N THR A 40 3.85 -1.76 25.75
CA THR A 40 3.51 -1.65 24.33
C THR A 40 4.77 -1.25 23.55
N PHE A 41 5.05 -1.97 22.46
CA PHE A 41 6.18 -1.70 21.58
C PHE A 41 5.71 -1.30 20.18
N THR A 42 6.46 -0.42 19.53
CA THR A 42 6.26 -0.03 18.13
C THR A 42 7.52 -0.30 17.33
N VAL A 43 7.39 -1.16 16.32
CA VAL A 43 8.51 -1.64 15.49
C VAL A 43 8.29 -1.22 14.05
N MET A 44 9.10 -0.28 13.59
CA MET A 44 9.07 0.27 12.24
C MET A 44 10.33 -0.11 11.49
N PHE A 45 10.21 -1.07 10.58
CA PHE A 45 11.31 -1.46 9.70
C PHE A 45 10.96 -1.11 8.26
N ALA A 46 11.95 -0.65 7.50
CA ALA A 46 11.75 -0.48 6.07
C ALA A 46 11.43 -1.82 5.38
N ARG A 47 10.83 -1.71 4.20
CA ARG A 47 10.30 -2.84 3.45
C ARG A 47 11.37 -3.92 3.20
N GLN A 48 10.97 -5.18 3.37
CA GLN A 48 11.84 -6.37 3.22
C GLN A 48 13.03 -6.45 4.20
N MET A 49 12.96 -5.81 5.38
CA MET A 49 14.00 -5.91 6.43
C MET A 49 13.75 -7.00 7.49
N GLY A 50 12.83 -7.93 7.23
CA GLY A 50 12.63 -9.10 8.11
C GLY A 50 11.72 -8.86 9.33
N LYS A 51 10.91 -7.79 9.35
CA LYS A 51 9.91 -7.52 10.40
C LYS A 51 9.05 -8.75 10.72
N ASN A 52 8.52 -9.38 9.67
CA ASN A 52 7.64 -10.53 9.82
C ASN A 52 8.40 -11.83 10.17
N GLN A 53 9.71 -11.89 9.88
CA GLN A 53 10.57 -12.98 10.37
C GLN A 53 10.78 -12.85 11.88
N LEU A 54 11.09 -11.64 12.37
CA LEU A 54 11.24 -11.39 13.80
C LEU A 54 9.98 -11.80 14.58
N SER A 55 8.81 -11.32 14.13
CA SER A 55 7.53 -11.68 14.76
C SER A 55 7.28 -13.19 14.78
N ALA A 56 7.51 -13.90 13.67
CA ALA A 56 7.37 -15.37 13.64
C ALA A 56 8.39 -16.10 14.53
N VAL A 57 9.60 -15.57 14.70
CA VAL A 57 10.61 -16.11 15.63
C VAL A 57 10.20 -15.88 17.09
N LEU A 58 9.63 -14.72 17.42
CA LEU A 58 9.05 -14.44 18.75
C LEU A 58 7.92 -15.42 19.08
N GLU A 59 6.98 -15.60 18.15
CA GLU A 59 5.90 -16.59 18.26
C GLU A 59 6.48 -17.99 18.52
N ALA A 60 7.43 -18.44 17.70
CA ALA A 60 8.06 -19.76 17.86
C ALA A 60 8.83 -19.92 19.17
N TYR A 61 9.53 -18.86 19.63
CA TYR A 61 10.25 -18.85 20.90
C TYR A 61 9.28 -19.08 22.07
N LEU A 62 8.20 -18.31 22.12
CA LEU A 62 7.20 -18.41 23.19
C LEU A 62 6.47 -19.75 23.14
N LEU A 63 6.12 -20.26 21.95
CA LEU A 63 5.55 -21.61 21.80
C LEU A 63 6.50 -22.70 22.30
N PHE A 64 7.81 -22.52 22.10
CA PHE A 64 8.81 -23.50 22.49
C PHE A 64 9.13 -23.47 23.98
N CYS A 65 9.17 -22.27 24.58
CA CYS A 65 9.66 -22.06 25.94
C CYS A 65 8.57 -21.97 27.01
N MET A 66 7.32 -21.68 26.65
CA MET A 66 6.22 -21.58 27.61
C MET A 66 5.48 -22.91 27.74
N ASP A 67 5.02 -23.23 28.94
CA ASP A 67 4.22 -24.44 29.18
C ASP A 67 2.77 -24.28 28.68
N GLU A 68 2.24 -23.06 28.76
CA GLU A 68 0.88 -22.72 28.37
C GLU A 68 0.74 -21.24 27.99
N GLY A 69 -0.43 -20.88 27.46
CA GLY A 69 -0.79 -19.51 27.14
C GLY A 69 -1.18 -19.28 25.68
N SER A 70 -1.54 -18.05 25.37
CA SER A 70 -2.01 -17.66 24.05
C SER A 70 -1.38 -16.37 23.56
N ILE A 71 -0.96 -16.41 22.30
CA ILE A 71 -0.55 -15.25 21.53
C ILE A 71 -1.71 -14.92 20.60
N VAL A 72 -2.06 -13.65 20.50
CA VAL A 72 -3.02 -13.17 19.50
C VAL A 72 -2.25 -12.36 18.48
N LYS A 73 -2.35 -12.75 17.20
CA LYS A 73 -1.79 -12.02 16.08
C LYS A 73 -2.88 -11.55 15.15
N ALA A 74 -2.95 -10.23 14.98
CA ALA A 74 -3.88 -9.56 14.09
C ALA A 74 -3.16 -8.94 12.90
N ALA A 75 -3.78 -8.99 11.72
CA ALA A 75 -3.34 -8.25 10.54
C ALA A 75 -4.56 -7.67 9.79
N PRO A 76 -4.43 -6.60 8.99
CA PRO A 76 -5.57 -5.94 8.35
C PRO A 76 -6.49 -6.89 7.57
N THR A 77 -5.94 -7.82 6.79
CA THR A 77 -6.74 -8.77 5.98
C THR A 77 -6.44 -10.24 6.27
N TYR A 78 -7.47 -11.08 6.25
CA TYR A 78 -7.28 -12.52 6.42
C TYR A 78 -6.44 -13.12 5.28
N LYS A 79 -6.81 -12.82 4.03
CA LYS A 79 -6.00 -13.14 2.84
C LYS A 79 -5.45 -11.86 2.22
N PRO A 80 -4.14 -11.80 1.91
CA PRO A 80 -3.12 -12.82 2.15
C PRO A 80 -2.41 -12.70 3.52
N GLN A 81 -2.58 -11.60 4.27
CA GLN A 81 -1.66 -11.23 5.36
C GLN A 81 -1.66 -12.25 6.51
N VAL A 82 -2.84 -12.57 7.07
CA VAL A 82 -2.94 -13.56 8.15
C VAL A 82 -2.45 -14.94 7.71
N VAL A 83 -2.83 -15.38 6.51
CA VAL A 83 -2.38 -16.66 5.94
C VAL A 83 -0.86 -16.71 5.80
N ASN A 84 -0.23 -15.64 5.31
CA ASN A 84 1.22 -15.56 5.16
C ASN A 84 1.94 -15.58 6.52
N SER A 85 1.42 -14.89 7.52
CA SER A 85 1.96 -14.90 8.89
C SER A 85 1.89 -16.30 9.49
N ARG A 86 0.75 -16.98 9.37
CA ARG A 86 0.59 -18.36 9.82
C ARG A 86 1.52 -19.34 9.09
N GLN A 87 1.63 -19.24 7.78
CA GLN A 87 2.54 -20.07 6.99
C GLN A 87 4.00 -19.87 7.38
N ARG A 88 4.39 -18.62 7.68
CA ARG A 88 5.74 -18.30 8.13
C ARG A 88 6.06 -18.96 9.47
N LEU A 89 5.17 -18.86 10.46
CA LEU A 89 5.33 -19.58 11.73
C LEU A 89 5.44 -21.09 11.51
N LEU A 90 4.53 -21.69 10.73
CA LEU A 90 4.55 -23.13 10.46
C LEU A 90 5.88 -23.55 9.83
N SER A 91 6.42 -22.77 8.90
CA SER A 91 7.71 -23.07 8.26
C SER A 91 8.90 -23.05 9.23
N LEU A 92 8.81 -22.30 10.33
CA LEU A 92 9.80 -22.32 11.41
C LEU A 92 9.63 -23.55 12.31
N LEU A 93 8.39 -23.98 12.53
CA LEU A 93 8.05 -25.11 13.42
C LEU A 93 8.11 -26.47 12.71
N GLU A 94 8.30 -26.53 11.40
CA GLU A 94 8.53 -27.76 10.63
C GLU A 94 9.99 -28.26 10.77
N SER A 95 10.48 -28.34 12.01
CA SER A 95 11.80 -28.89 12.36
C SER A 95 11.65 -30.26 13.04
N PRO A 96 12.68 -31.13 13.03
CA PRO A 96 12.64 -32.40 13.76
C PRO A 96 12.32 -32.26 15.27
N LEU A 97 12.66 -31.12 15.89
CA LEU A 97 12.43 -30.86 17.31
C LEU A 97 10.98 -30.45 17.62
N THR A 98 10.31 -29.78 16.69
CA THR A 98 9.00 -29.14 16.93
C THR A 98 7.86 -29.82 16.16
N ALA A 99 8.13 -30.41 15.00
CA ALA A 99 7.11 -31.04 14.15
C ALA A 99 6.29 -32.14 14.86
N PRO A 100 6.88 -33.01 15.72
CA PRO A 100 6.10 -34.02 16.45
C PRO A 100 5.12 -33.44 17.48
N ARG A 101 5.33 -32.20 17.93
CA ARG A 101 4.54 -31.50 18.96
C ARG A 101 3.57 -30.50 18.33
N LEU A 102 3.73 -30.19 17.05
CA LEU A 102 2.99 -29.17 16.34
C LEU A 102 1.54 -29.64 16.09
N TRP A 103 0.58 -28.83 16.50
CA TRP A 103 -0.83 -29.07 16.21
C TRP A 103 -1.50 -27.82 15.64
N LYS A 104 -2.60 -28.05 14.92
CA LYS A 104 -3.37 -27.03 14.21
C LYS A 104 -4.84 -27.24 14.52
N SER A 105 -5.58 -26.15 14.73
CA SER A 105 -7.02 -26.22 15.01
C SER A 105 -7.78 -25.09 14.32
N TYR A 106 -9.00 -25.38 13.87
CA TYR A 106 -9.94 -24.45 13.22
C TYR A 106 -9.38 -23.59 12.06
N GLY A 107 -8.23 -23.94 11.49
CA GLY A 107 -7.58 -23.19 10.41
C GLY A 107 -6.84 -21.91 10.83
N TYR A 108 -7.17 -21.31 11.98
CA TYR A 108 -6.57 -20.07 12.49
C TYR A 108 -5.77 -20.24 13.79
N ILE A 109 -5.63 -21.47 14.30
CA ILE A 109 -4.84 -21.77 15.50
C ILE A 109 -3.64 -22.64 15.12
N VAL A 110 -2.47 -22.28 15.66
CA VAL A 110 -1.24 -23.07 15.64
C VAL A 110 -0.75 -23.19 17.07
N GLY A 111 -0.43 -24.40 17.53
CA GLY A 111 0.11 -24.59 18.88
C GLY A 111 1.19 -25.65 18.93
N LEU A 112 1.90 -25.68 20.05
CA LEU A 112 2.99 -26.61 20.29
C LEU A 112 2.74 -27.33 21.62
N ALA A 113 2.44 -28.62 21.55
CA ALA A 113 2.22 -29.43 22.75
C ALA A 113 3.52 -29.56 23.56
N PRO A 114 3.48 -29.77 24.89
CA PRO A 114 4.69 -30.04 25.68
C PRO A 114 5.39 -31.33 25.22
N ALA A 115 4.61 -32.35 24.83
CA ALA A 115 5.06 -33.62 24.28
C ALA A 115 4.10 -34.11 23.18
N PRO A 116 4.54 -34.97 22.23
CA PRO A 116 3.71 -35.46 21.12
C PRO A 116 2.38 -36.11 21.55
N GLU A 117 2.39 -36.82 22.68
CA GLU A 117 1.24 -37.52 23.25
C GLU A 117 0.21 -36.60 23.93
N ALA A 118 0.57 -35.34 24.20
CA ALA A 118 -0.29 -34.41 24.94
C ALA A 118 -1.40 -33.75 24.08
N GLY A 119 -1.53 -34.14 22.81
CA GLY A 119 -2.61 -33.69 21.93
C GLY A 119 -2.63 -32.19 21.67
N GLN A 120 -3.82 -31.58 21.60
CA GLN A 120 -3.99 -30.14 21.40
C GLN A 120 -3.88 -29.37 22.73
N SER A 121 -2.71 -29.42 23.35
CA SER A 121 -2.39 -28.72 24.61
C SER A 121 -1.16 -27.81 24.45
N GLY A 122 -0.80 -27.09 25.51
CA GLY A 122 0.34 -26.17 25.51
C GLY A 122 0.03 -24.78 24.95
N PRO A 123 1.07 -23.97 24.71
CA PRO A 123 0.90 -22.62 24.19
C PRO A 123 0.42 -22.63 22.73
N ARG A 124 -0.28 -21.56 22.33
CA ARG A 124 -0.86 -21.42 20.98
C ARG A 124 -0.87 -19.98 20.47
N VAL A 125 -0.88 -19.83 19.15
CA VAL A 125 -1.10 -18.57 18.45
C VAL A 125 -2.47 -18.60 17.78
N LEU A 126 -3.27 -17.56 18.00
CA LEU A 126 -4.54 -17.33 17.32
C LEU A 126 -4.38 -16.19 16.31
N PHE A 127 -4.81 -16.44 15.08
CA PHE A 127 -4.59 -15.55 13.95
C PHE A 127 -5.90 -14.89 13.49
N PHE A 128 -5.98 -13.55 13.54
CA PHE A 128 -7.21 -12.81 13.24
C PHE A 128 -7.02 -11.72 12.17
N SER A 129 -8.10 -11.45 11.43
CA SER A 129 -8.18 -10.26 10.57
C SER A 129 -8.72 -9.10 11.38
N ALA A 130 -8.00 -7.98 11.42
CA ALA A 130 -8.44 -6.71 12.00
C ALA A 130 -9.04 -5.76 10.95
N GLY A 131 -9.71 -6.33 9.95
CA GLY A 131 -10.46 -5.53 8.97
C GLY A 131 -11.63 -4.82 9.64
N ARG A 132 -12.08 -3.69 9.08
CA ARG A 132 -13.19 -2.90 9.65
C ARG A 132 -14.46 -3.73 9.87
N GLU A 133 -14.79 -4.57 8.89
CA GLU A 133 -15.99 -5.43 8.90
C GLU A 133 -15.81 -6.77 9.63
N SER A 134 -14.61 -7.07 10.14
CA SER A 134 -14.44 -8.30 10.92
C SER A 134 -15.05 -8.10 12.32
N HIS A 135 -15.47 -9.17 12.98
CA HIS A 135 -15.81 -9.14 14.40
C HIS A 135 -14.89 -10.10 15.13
N ILE A 136 -13.98 -9.57 15.92
CA ILE A 136 -12.94 -10.34 16.61
C ILE A 136 -13.03 -10.04 18.09
N VAL A 137 -13.93 -10.75 18.78
CA VAL A 137 -14.15 -10.62 20.22
C VAL A 137 -14.08 -11.97 20.90
N GLY A 138 -13.59 -11.99 22.14
CA GLY A 138 -13.57 -13.19 22.99
C GLY A 138 -12.30 -14.05 22.94
N ALA A 139 -11.28 -13.66 22.17
CA ALA A 139 -9.95 -14.24 22.32
C ALA A 139 -9.17 -13.56 23.46
N THR A 140 -8.26 -14.29 24.08
CA THR A 140 -7.37 -13.76 25.13
C THR A 140 -5.94 -13.86 24.62
N ALA A 141 -5.18 -12.76 24.69
CA ALA A 141 -3.73 -12.76 24.58
C ALA A 141 -3.17 -12.85 26.00
N SER A 142 -2.66 -14.02 26.39
CA SER A 142 -2.10 -14.22 27.72
C SER A 142 -0.57 -14.06 27.76
N LEU A 143 0.08 -14.14 26.59
CA LEU A 143 1.54 -14.01 26.46
C LEU A 143 1.91 -12.75 25.67
N LEU A 144 1.32 -12.59 24.49
CA LEU A 144 1.68 -11.54 23.54
C LEU A 144 0.50 -11.17 22.65
N LEU A 145 0.27 -9.87 22.45
CA LEU A 145 -0.63 -9.34 21.43
C LEU A 145 0.20 -8.69 20.32
N GLU A 146 0.09 -9.18 19.10
CA GLU A 146 0.77 -8.62 17.93
C GLU A 146 -0.22 -8.04 16.93
N VAL A 147 0.09 -6.85 16.42
CA VAL A 147 -0.64 -6.21 15.33
C VAL A 147 0.34 -5.96 14.19
N ASP A 148 0.23 -6.76 13.13
CA ASP A 148 1.02 -6.60 11.91
C ASP A 148 0.36 -5.57 10.97
N GLU A 149 1.19 -4.88 10.18
CA GLU A 149 0.80 -3.73 9.35
C GLU A 149 -0.14 -2.75 10.10
N ALA A 150 0.26 -2.34 11.31
CA ALA A 150 -0.57 -1.56 12.21
C ALA A 150 -0.97 -0.18 11.66
N GLN A 151 -0.27 0.36 10.66
CA GLN A 151 -0.69 1.57 9.94
C GLN A 151 -2.00 1.37 9.14
N ASP A 152 -2.34 0.12 8.79
CA ASP A 152 -3.53 -0.28 8.05
C ASP A 152 -4.68 -0.76 8.98
N VAL A 153 -4.49 -0.72 10.30
CA VAL A 153 -5.52 -1.08 11.29
C VAL A 153 -6.11 0.19 11.89
N ALA A 154 -7.44 0.27 11.93
CA ALA A 154 -8.13 1.42 12.50
C ALA A 154 -7.86 1.54 14.02
N PRO A 155 -7.58 2.75 14.55
CA PRO A 155 -7.37 2.94 15.99
C PRO A 155 -8.54 2.43 16.84
N GLU A 156 -9.77 2.67 16.40
CA GLU A 156 -10.99 2.27 17.12
C GLU A 156 -11.12 0.75 17.17
N LYS A 157 -10.76 0.07 16.07
CA LYS A 157 -10.72 -1.40 16.01
C LYS A 157 -9.74 -1.97 17.03
N PHE A 158 -8.58 -1.33 17.17
CA PHE A 158 -7.59 -1.73 18.16
C PHE A 158 -8.09 -1.51 19.58
N ASP A 159 -8.58 -0.31 19.89
CA ASP A 159 -8.98 0.05 21.26
C ASP A 159 -10.19 -0.74 21.76
N ILE A 160 -11.16 -1.02 20.89
CA ILE A 160 -12.43 -1.68 21.27
C ILE A 160 -12.32 -3.21 21.23
N GLU A 161 -11.62 -3.77 20.24
CA GLU A 161 -11.64 -5.24 20.01
C GLU A 161 -10.32 -5.94 20.33
N LEU A 162 -9.16 -5.35 20.01
CA LEU A 162 -7.86 -6.04 20.16
C LEU A 162 -7.23 -5.81 21.54
N LYS A 163 -7.06 -4.56 21.95
CA LYS A 163 -6.40 -4.18 23.20
C LYS A 163 -7.02 -4.85 24.43
N PRO A 164 -8.37 -4.98 24.55
CA PRO A 164 -8.97 -5.69 25.67
C PRO A 164 -8.58 -7.17 25.78
N MET A 165 -8.14 -7.82 24.68
CA MET A 165 -7.71 -9.22 24.70
C MET A 165 -6.46 -9.43 25.58
N ALA A 166 -5.64 -8.41 25.78
CA ALA A 166 -4.44 -8.47 26.62
C ALA A 166 -4.73 -8.26 28.12
N SER A 167 -5.97 -7.87 28.48
CA SER A 167 -6.29 -7.36 29.82
C SER A 167 -6.09 -8.37 30.95
N THR A 168 -6.47 -9.63 30.76
CA THR A 168 -6.45 -10.67 31.82
C THR A 168 -5.07 -10.87 32.44
N THR A 169 -4.01 -10.71 31.65
CA THR A 169 -2.62 -10.97 32.09
C THR A 169 -1.72 -9.74 31.96
N ASN A 170 -2.29 -8.59 31.57
CA ASN A 170 -1.53 -7.42 31.15
C ASN A 170 -0.45 -7.82 30.12
N ALA A 171 -0.86 -8.53 29.06
CA ALA A 171 0.07 -9.06 28.08
C ALA A 171 0.82 -7.95 27.33
N THR A 172 2.09 -8.20 27.02
CA THR A 172 2.90 -7.30 26.19
C THR A 172 2.25 -7.16 24.81
N THR A 173 2.24 -5.94 24.27
CA THR A 173 1.65 -5.64 22.96
C THR A 173 2.72 -5.12 22.00
N VAL A 174 2.70 -5.55 20.74
CA VAL A 174 3.66 -5.13 19.72
C VAL A 174 2.94 -4.74 18.43
N LEU A 175 3.22 -3.54 17.93
CA LEU A 175 2.67 -3.03 16.69
C LEU A 175 3.80 -2.92 15.66
N TYR A 176 3.64 -3.61 14.54
CA TYR A 176 4.61 -3.67 13.46
C TYR A 176 4.11 -2.92 12.23
N GLY A 177 4.98 -2.15 11.56
CA GLY A 177 4.56 -1.47 10.32
C GLY A 177 5.61 -0.60 9.68
N THR A 178 5.15 0.28 8.80
CA THR A 178 5.94 1.34 8.15
C THR A 178 5.30 2.70 8.42
N ALA A 179 6.00 3.78 8.10
CA ALA A 179 5.42 5.12 8.24
C ALA A 179 4.26 5.31 7.25
N TRP A 180 3.28 6.11 7.65
CA TRP A 180 2.21 6.57 6.77
C TRP A 180 1.80 7.98 7.17
N THR A 181 0.60 8.21 7.69
CA THR A 181 0.15 9.50 8.22
C THR A 181 0.12 9.46 9.75
N ASP A 182 0.18 10.64 10.38
CA ASP A 182 0.28 10.78 11.83
C ASP A 182 -0.99 10.35 12.59
N ASP A 183 -2.12 10.24 11.89
CA ASP A 183 -3.40 9.81 12.44
C ASP A 183 -3.55 8.27 12.52
N THR A 184 -2.63 7.51 11.93
CA THR A 184 -2.66 6.04 11.97
C THR A 184 -2.43 5.49 13.39
N LEU A 185 -2.94 4.27 13.66
CA LEU A 185 -2.72 3.59 14.95
C LEU A 185 -1.23 3.49 15.30
N LEU A 186 -0.40 3.11 14.34
CA LEU A 186 1.04 2.98 14.54
C LEU A 186 1.70 4.32 14.90
N ALA A 187 1.35 5.40 14.20
CA ALA A 187 1.89 6.73 14.48
C ALA A 187 1.47 7.25 15.86
N ARG A 188 0.19 7.11 16.23
CA ARG A 188 -0.30 7.46 17.58
C ARG A 188 0.43 6.69 18.67
N MET A 189 0.60 5.37 18.48
CA MET A 189 1.30 4.54 19.46
C MET A 189 2.80 4.85 19.52
N ARG A 190 3.44 5.18 18.39
CA ARG A 190 4.83 5.64 18.36
C ARG A 190 5.00 6.91 19.18
N ALA A 191 4.16 7.92 18.97
CA ALA A 191 4.20 9.16 19.72
C ALA A 191 4.02 8.92 21.22
N HIS A 192 3.07 8.06 21.60
CA HIS A 192 2.85 7.67 22.99
C HIS A 192 4.06 6.94 23.60
N ASN A 193 4.61 5.96 22.88
CA ASN A 193 5.78 5.21 23.33
C ASN A 193 6.97 6.13 23.55
N LEU A 194 7.31 6.98 22.58
CA LEU A 194 8.40 7.96 22.70
C LEU A 194 8.25 8.87 23.92
N GLU A 195 7.02 9.26 24.27
CA GLU A 195 6.77 10.03 25.49
C GLU A 195 7.06 9.22 26.75
N LEU A 196 6.63 7.96 26.81
CA LEU A 196 6.95 7.07 27.93
C LEU A 196 8.46 6.81 28.04
N GLU A 197 9.18 6.63 26.92
CA GLU A 197 10.64 6.47 26.97
C GLU A 197 11.34 7.70 27.54
N ARG A 198 10.86 8.91 27.20
CA ARG A 198 11.39 10.15 27.77
C ARG A 198 11.19 10.20 29.28
N GLN A 199 10.12 9.60 29.79
CA GLN A 199 9.77 9.62 31.21
C GLN A 199 10.56 8.61 32.03
N ASP A 200 10.79 7.40 31.54
CA ASP A 200 11.40 6.31 32.32
C ASP A 200 12.66 5.68 31.72
N GLY A 201 13.09 6.12 30.54
CA GLY A 201 14.31 5.66 29.87
C GLY A 201 14.21 4.26 29.25
N ILE A 202 13.05 3.61 29.29
CA ILE A 202 12.88 2.27 28.72
C ILE A 202 12.52 2.41 27.24
N LYS A 203 13.37 1.86 26.35
CA LYS A 203 13.13 1.85 24.90
C LYS A 203 11.93 0.96 24.55
N ARG A 204 10.95 1.52 23.84
CA ARG A 204 9.67 0.93 23.41
C ARG A 204 9.43 1.06 21.90
N HIS A 205 10.09 2.00 21.25
CA HIS A 205 10.02 2.29 19.85
C HIS A 205 11.36 1.94 19.19
N PHE A 206 11.26 1.21 18.09
CA PHE A 206 12.38 0.79 17.28
C PHE A 206 12.10 1.16 15.83
N GLU A 207 13.00 1.91 15.23
CA GLU A 207 12.89 2.41 13.87
C GLU A 207 14.21 2.18 13.13
N TYR A 208 14.18 1.41 12.04
CA TYR A 208 15.35 1.17 11.20
C TYR A 208 14.97 1.29 9.73
N ASP A 209 15.52 2.31 9.09
CA ASP A 209 15.31 2.59 7.67
C ASP A 209 16.12 1.62 6.76
N TRP A 210 15.93 1.77 5.46
CA TRP A 210 16.58 0.93 4.45
C TRP A 210 18.11 0.95 4.52
N THR A 211 18.73 2.04 5.02
CA THR A 211 20.18 2.18 5.09
C THR A 211 20.80 1.16 6.04
N THR A 212 20.05 0.77 7.08
CA THR A 212 20.48 -0.20 8.10
C THR A 212 20.77 -1.57 7.49
N LEU A 213 19.85 -2.11 6.69
CA LEU A 213 20.08 -3.39 6.00
C LEU A 213 21.02 -3.22 4.80
N ALA A 214 20.96 -2.08 4.09
CA ALA A 214 21.86 -1.79 2.98
C ALA A 214 23.34 -1.72 3.40
N ALA A 215 23.63 -1.41 4.67
CA ALA A 215 24.98 -1.43 5.23
C ALA A 215 25.58 -2.85 5.26
N ILE A 216 24.75 -3.89 5.40
CA ILE A 216 25.21 -5.28 5.57
C ILE A 216 24.77 -6.23 4.44
N ASN A 217 23.87 -5.79 3.55
CA ASN A 217 23.38 -6.57 2.42
C ASN A 217 23.52 -5.78 1.10
N PRO A 218 24.59 -6.01 0.31
CA PRO A 218 24.83 -5.31 -0.94
C PRO A 218 23.73 -5.51 -2.00
N ARG A 219 23.04 -6.66 -1.98
CA ARG A 219 21.94 -6.93 -2.94
C ARG A 219 20.71 -6.11 -2.61
N TYR A 220 20.38 -6.01 -1.33
CA TYR A 220 19.29 -5.14 -0.86
C TYR A 220 19.59 -3.68 -1.19
N ARG A 221 20.81 -3.23 -0.91
CA ARG A 221 21.27 -1.87 -1.27
C ARG A 221 21.04 -1.55 -2.75
N ALA A 222 21.57 -2.38 -3.65
CA ALA A 222 21.46 -2.15 -5.08
C ALA A 222 20.00 -2.08 -5.57
N PHE A 223 19.11 -2.89 -4.97
CA PHE A 223 17.68 -2.86 -5.28
C PHE A 223 17.03 -1.53 -4.87
N VAL A 224 17.24 -1.09 -3.62
CA VAL A 224 16.62 0.14 -3.11
C VAL A 224 17.17 1.37 -3.83
N GLU A 225 18.49 1.43 -4.08
CA GLU A 225 19.10 2.51 -4.86
C GLU A 225 18.53 2.57 -6.29
N GLY A 226 18.29 1.43 -6.93
CA GLY A 226 17.63 1.35 -8.23
C GLY A 226 16.19 1.87 -8.21
N GLU A 227 15.42 1.55 -7.17
CA GLU A 227 14.06 2.06 -7.00
C GLU A 227 14.04 3.58 -6.73
N ILE A 228 14.97 4.08 -5.92
CA ILE A 228 15.15 5.53 -5.68
C ILE A 228 15.51 6.24 -6.98
N ALA A 229 16.44 5.70 -7.78
CA ALA A 229 16.81 6.30 -9.06
C ALA A 229 15.65 6.30 -10.07
N ARG A 230 14.79 5.26 -10.03
CA ARG A 230 13.65 5.11 -10.94
C ARG A 230 12.46 6.00 -10.56
N LEU A 231 12.16 6.13 -9.27
CA LEU A 231 10.97 6.81 -8.76
C LEU A 231 11.24 8.23 -8.24
N GLY A 232 12.47 8.53 -7.84
CA GLY A 232 12.84 9.71 -7.08
C GLY A 232 12.74 9.49 -5.56
N ALA A 233 13.63 10.15 -4.80
CA ALA A 233 13.65 10.04 -3.34
C ALA A 233 12.37 10.57 -2.67
N ASP A 234 11.73 11.55 -3.30
CA ASP A 234 10.49 12.19 -2.81
C ASP A 234 9.21 11.40 -3.14
N HIS A 235 9.34 10.28 -3.86
CA HIS A 235 8.20 9.43 -4.19
C HIS A 235 7.59 8.85 -2.91
N LEU A 236 6.25 8.90 -2.78
CA LEU A 236 5.54 8.52 -1.55
C LEU A 236 5.91 7.10 -1.06
N SER A 237 6.02 6.14 -1.98
CA SER A 237 6.42 4.78 -1.60
C SER A 237 7.86 4.70 -1.09
N ILE A 238 8.77 5.54 -1.58
CA ILE A 238 10.16 5.61 -1.08
C ILE A 238 10.17 6.22 0.32
N ARG A 239 9.53 7.38 0.49
CA ARG A 239 9.43 8.08 1.77
C ARG A 239 8.84 7.20 2.87
N THR A 240 7.69 6.58 2.61
CA THR A 240 6.97 5.81 3.63
C THR A 240 7.57 4.42 3.87
N GLN A 241 7.94 3.69 2.81
CA GLN A 241 8.31 2.27 2.92
C GLN A 241 9.80 2.05 3.13
N TYR A 242 10.67 2.96 2.68
CA TYR A 242 12.13 2.80 2.79
C TYR A 242 12.76 3.81 3.73
N LEU A 243 12.38 5.09 3.64
CA LEU A 243 12.89 6.15 4.52
C LEU A 243 12.13 6.25 5.85
N LEU A 244 11.00 5.55 5.99
CA LEU A 244 10.12 5.58 7.17
C LEU A 244 9.70 6.99 7.58
N GLN A 245 9.54 7.87 6.61
CA GLN A 245 9.08 9.24 6.83
C GLN A 245 7.56 9.28 6.72
N PRO A 246 6.87 9.84 7.73
CA PRO A 246 5.44 10.13 7.63
C PRO A 246 5.14 11.10 6.49
N LEU A 247 3.91 11.08 6.02
CA LEU A 247 3.39 11.99 5.02
C LEU A 247 2.91 13.27 5.69
N ASP A 248 3.68 14.35 5.52
CA ASP A 248 3.42 15.67 6.12
C ASP A 248 2.17 16.38 5.55
N ASN A 249 1.51 15.81 4.54
CA ASN A 249 0.43 16.45 3.78
C ASN A 249 -0.96 16.40 4.45
N ASN A 250 -1.06 16.17 5.77
CA ASN A 250 -2.35 15.96 6.46
C ASN A 250 -3.25 14.91 5.77
N GLY A 251 -2.64 13.88 5.18
CA GLY A 251 -3.35 12.88 4.38
C GLY A 251 -3.88 13.37 3.03
N ARG A 252 -3.47 14.53 2.49
CA ARG A 252 -3.80 14.94 1.12
C ARG A 252 -3.02 14.16 0.08
N PHE A 253 -3.65 13.88 -1.06
CA PHE A 253 -3.00 13.22 -2.20
C PHE A 253 -2.01 14.16 -2.90
N LEU A 254 -2.37 15.44 -3.06
CA LEU A 254 -1.51 16.49 -3.58
C LEU A 254 -1.27 17.56 -2.51
N GLY A 255 0.00 17.85 -2.22
CA GLY A 255 0.40 18.98 -1.37
C GLY A 255 0.55 20.27 -2.19
N GLU A 256 0.89 21.37 -1.52
CA GLU A 256 1.00 22.70 -2.17
C GLU A 256 2.01 22.70 -3.32
N VAL A 257 3.16 22.05 -3.14
CA VAL A 257 4.19 21.94 -4.20
C VAL A 257 3.66 21.16 -5.40
N GLN A 258 2.98 20.04 -5.19
CA GLN A 258 2.41 19.26 -6.31
C GLN A 258 1.28 20.02 -7.02
N LEU A 259 0.45 20.75 -6.27
CA LEU A 259 -0.59 21.60 -6.85
C LEU A 259 0.03 22.73 -7.69
N GLN A 260 1.13 23.33 -7.25
CA GLN A 260 1.88 24.32 -8.04
C GLN A 260 2.51 23.71 -9.29
N GLN A 261 3.11 22.51 -9.19
CA GLN A 261 3.67 21.80 -10.35
C GLN A 261 2.61 21.44 -11.40
N LEU A 262 1.37 21.22 -10.98
CA LEU A 262 0.26 20.97 -11.87
C LEU A 262 -0.17 22.24 -12.65
N GLN A 263 0.20 23.45 -12.22
CA GLN A 263 -0.17 24.68 -12.93
C GLN A 263 0.64 24.83 -14.24
N GLY A 264 -0.01 24.62 -15.37
CA GLY A 264 0.56 24.85 -16.70
C GLY A 264 0.47 26.31 -17.15
N SER A 265 1.26 26.65 -18.18
CA SER A 265 1.24 27.97 -18.81
C SER A 265 0.37 28.03 -20.08
N HIS A 266 -0.20 26.89 -20.51
CA HIS A 266 -1.01 26.78 -21.73
C HIS A 266 -2.48 27.09 -21.50
N CYS A 267 -3.18 27.49 -22.57
CA CYS A 267 -4.61 27.79 -22.54
C CYS A 267 -5.46 26.53 -22.67
N TRP A 268 -6.70 26.62 -22.17
CA TRP A 268 -7.75 25.65 -22.50
C TRP A 268 -8.07 25.71 -24.00
N GLN A 269 -8.39 24.55 -24.59
CA GLN A 269 -8.69 24.42 -26.01
C GLN A 269 -10.16 24.05 -26.19
N ALA A 270 -10.93 24.86 -26.91
CA ALA A 270 -12.30 24.51 -27.32
C ALA A 270 -12.30 23.45 -28.43
N GLU A 271 -11.28 23.52 -29.29
CA GLU A 271 -11.13 22.76 -30.52
C GLU A 271 -9.72 22.13 -30.57
N PRO A 272 -9.58 20.98 -31.22
CA PRO A 272 -8.27 20.36 -31.42
C PRO A 272 -7.40 21.18 -32.37
N ASP A 273 -6.09 21.11 -32.14
CA ASP A 273 -5.06 21.49 -33.08
C ASP A 273 -4.76 20.29 -33.99
N GLU A 274 -4.88 20.47 -35.31
CA GLU A 274 -4.74 19.40 -36.30
C GLU A 274 -3.39 18.68 -36.26
N GLN A 275 -2.33 19.36 -35.77
CA GLN A 275 -0.98 18.80 -35.72
C GLN A 275 -0.63 18.18 -34.37
N ALA A 276 -1.49 18.34 -33.36
CA ALA A 276 -1.24 17.87 -32.02
C ALA A 276 -1.59 16.39 -31.83
N LEU A 277 -0.87 15.72 -30.92
CA LEU A 277 -1.20 14.37 -30.49
C LEU A 277 -2.04 14.43 -29.22
N TYR A 278 -3.22 13.81 -29.27
CA TYR A 278 -4.16 13.78 -28.14
C TYR A 278 -4.33 12.38 -27.57
N ILE A 279 -4.38 12.30 -26.25
CA ILE A 279 -4.80 11.13 -25.48
C ILE A 279 -5.88 11.54 -24.48
N ALA A 280 -6.61 10.56 -23.94
CA ALA A 280 -7.66 10.85 -22.98
C ALA A 280 -7.85 9.76 -21.92
N GLY A 281 -8.40 10.19 -20.78
CA GLY A 281 -8.96 9.33 -19.74
C GLY A 281 -10.45 9.59 -19.60
N LEU A 282 -11.24 8.54 -19.41
CA LEU A 282 -12.68 8.61 -19.22
C LEU A 282 -13.06 7.87 -17.94
N ASP A 283 -13.58 8.62 -16.98
CA ASP A 283 -14.23 8.09 -15.79
C ASP A 283 -15.75 8.13 -15.99
N ILE A 284 -16.43 7.02 -15.71
CA ILE A 284 -17.86 6.86 -16.02
C ILE A 284 -18.66 6.96 -14.73
N GLY A 285 -19.46 8.02 -14.63
CA GLY A 285 -20.44 8.20 -13.56
C GLY A 285 -21.72 7.41 -13.80
N GLY A 286 -22.57 7.34 -12.78
CA GLY A 286 -23.83 6.58 -12.85
C GLY A 286 -24.95 7.26 -13.65
N GLU A 287 -25.85 6.44 -14.23
CA GLU A 287 -27.10 6.95 -14.81
C GLU A 287 -28.05 7.43 -13.70
N ALA A 288 -28.75 8.55 -13.95
CA ALA A 288 -29.70 9.09 -12.98
C ALA A 288 -30.92 8.15 -12.80
N ARG A 289 -31.11 7.65 -11.58
CA ARG A 289 -32.37 7.07 -11.10
C ARG A 289 -32.69 7.69 -9.73
N GLU A 290 -33.42 8.81 -9.78
CA GLU A 290 -33.96 9.63 -8.66
C GLU A 290 -32.99 10.14 -7.57
N ALA A 291 -33.09 11.46 -7.30
CA ALA A 291 -32.82 12.22 -6.07
C ALA A 291 -31.53 12.02 -5.24
N GLU A 292 -30.46 11.39 -5.73
CA GLU A 292 -29.14 11.44 -5.09
C GLU A 292 -28.11 12.19 -5.98
N SER A 293 -27.14 12.87 -5.35
CA SER A 293 -26.03 13.54 -6.04
C SER A 293 -25.13 12.47 -6.68
N HIS A 294 -25.28 12.27 -7.99
CA HIS A 294 -24.56 11.22 -8.71
C HIS A 294 -23.16 11.67 -9.15
N ASP A 295 -22.23 10.71 -9.18
CA ASP A 295 -20.93 10.82 -9.83
C ASP A 295 -21.09 11.19 -11.31
N SER A 296 -20.22 12.08 -11.80
CA SER A 296 -20.28 12.63 -13.15
C SER A 296 -19.43 11.79 -14.11
N THR A 297 -19.89 11.60 -15.34
CA THR A 297 -19.00 11.07 -16.39
C THR A 297 -18.05 12.17 -16.83
N VAL A 298 -16.74 11.96 -16.64
CA VAL A 298 -15.70 12.96 -16.94
C VAL A 298 -14.71 12.43 -17.98
N LEU A 299 -14.59 13.16 -19.10
CA LEU A 299 -13.55 12.98 -20.10
C LEU A 299 -12.46 14.04 -19.93
N THR A 300 -11.22 13.60 -19.71
CA THR A 300 -10.03 14.44 -19.66
C THR A 300 -9.19 14.26 -20.91
N ILE A 301 -9.01 15.31 -21.71
CA ILE A 301 -8.21 15.27 -22.94
C ILE A 301 -6.89 16.01 -22.72
N ALA A 302 -5.79 15.32 -23.05
CA ALA A 302 -4.44 15.85 -22.96
C ALA A 302 -3.75 15.89 -24.32
N ARG A 303 -3.05 16.99 -24.57
CA ARG A 303 -2.02 17.07 -25.61
C ARG A 303 -0.73 16.47 -25.09
N VAL A 304 -0.07 15.65 -25.89
CA VAL A 304 1.24 15.06 -25.58
C VAL A 304 2.35 15.89 -26.21
N SER A 305 3.39 16.17 -25.43
CA SER A 305 4.66 16.74 -25.90
C SER A 305 5.82 15.89 -25.39
N TRP A 306 7.06 16.22 -25.75
CA TRP A 306 8.27 15.56 -25.24
C TRP A 306 9.20 16.61 -24.62
N ASN A 307 9.78 16.28 -23.47
CA ASN A 307 10.76 17.16 -22.81
C ASN A 307 12.18 16.95 -23.36
N GLU A 308 13.16 17.66 -22.80
CA GLU A 308 14.58 17.57 -23.18
C GLU A 308 15.22 16.18 -23.00
N PHE A 309 14.54 15.27 -22.30
CA PHE A 309 14.98 13.88 -22.08
C PHE A 309 14.20 12.87 -22.94
N ASP A 310 13.48 13.34 -23.96
CA ASP A 310 12.59 12.53 -24.80
C ASP A 310 11.52 11.77 -24.00
N LEU A 311 11.15 12.29 -22.82
CA LEU A 311 10.08 11.73 -22.01
C LEU A 311 8.75 12.41 -22.37
N PRO A 312 7.67 11.65 -22.59
CA PRO A 312 6.39 12.22 -22.94
C PRO A 312 5.80 13.02 -21.75
N CYS A 313 5.21 14.18 -22.05
CA CYS A 313 4.59 15.10 -21.11
C CYS A 313 3.10 15.27 -21.42
N LEU A 314 2.30 15.32 -20.37
CA LEU A 314 0.85 15.44 -20.39
C LEU A 314 0.45 16.92 -20.16
N HIS A 315 -0.17 17.55 -21.15
CA HIS A 315 -0.79 18.86 -21.02
C HIS A 315 -2.30 18.73 -21.13
N ILE A 316 -3.03 18.81 -20.02
CA ILE A 316 -4.49 18.79 -20.06
C ILE A 316 -4.96 20.04 -20.76
N VAL A 317 -5.77 19.89 -21.81
CA VAL A 317 -6.23 21.01 -22.63
C VAL A 317 -7.75 21.14 -22.65
N HIS A 318 -8.48 20.08 -22.32
CA HIS A 318 -9.93 20.05 -22.39
C HIS A 318 -10.54 19.08 -21.38
N HIS A 319 -11.73 19.42 -20.89
CA HIS A 319 -12.56 18.56 -20.05
C HIS A 319 -14.00 18.56 -20.58
N CYS A 320 -14.65 17.40 -20.55
CA CYS A 320 -16.09 17.29 -20.66
C CYS A 320 -16.64 16.62 -19.41
N CYS A 321 -17.77 17.12 -18.91
CA CYS A 321 -18.45 16.58 -17.74
C CYS A 321 -19.93 16.42 -18.07
N TRP A 322 -20.48 15.23 -17.85
CA TRP A 322 -21.89 14.93 -18.08
C TRP A 322 -22.52 14.33 -16.83
N ASN A 323 -23.66 14.90 -16.42
CA ASN A 323 -24.37 14.49 -15.21
C ASN A 323 -25.71 13.89 -15.64
N GLY A 324 -25.96 12.63 -15.30
CA GLY A 324 -27.23 11.95 -15.59
C GLY A 324 -27.54 11.73 -17.08
N MET A 325 -26.55 11.83 -17.98
CA MET A 325 -26.74 11.48 -19.39
C MET A 325 -26.95 9.98 -19.57
N THR A 326 -27.84 9.57 -20.48
CA THR A 326 -28.05 8.16 -20.81
C THR A 326 -26.82 7.55 -21.48
N HIS A 327 -26.58 6.25 -21.29
CA HIS A 327 -25.44 5.55 -21.92
C HIS A 327 -25.38 5.72 -23.44
N LEU A 328 -26.54 5.77 -24.12
CA LEU A 328 -26.60 5.99 -25.57
C LEU A 328 -26.14 7.41 -25.96
N ALA A 329 -26.55 8.43 -25.20
CA ALA A 329 -26.13 9.80 -25.43
C ALA A 329 -24.63 9.98 -25.13
N GLN A 330 -24.15 9.37 -24.05
CA GLN A 330 -22.71 9.35 -23.71
C GLN A 330 -21.90 8.69 -24.83
N TYR A 331 -22.32 7.52 -25.33
CA TYR A 331 -21.67 6.82 -26.43
C TYR A 331 -21.58 7.67 -27.71
N ALA A 332 -22.66 8.35 -28.08
CA ALA A 332 -22.69 9.22 -29.25
C ALA A 332 -21.74 10.43 -29.09
N ALA A 333 -21.78 11.10 -27.93
CA ALA A 333 -20.93 12.24 -27.63
C ALA A 333 -19.44 11.85 -27.61
N LEU A 334 -19.10 10.74 -26.93
CA LEU A 334 -17.73 10.23 -26.85
C LEU A 334 -17.21 9.80 -28.22
N SER A 335 -18.02 9.12 -29.02
CA SER A 335 -17.62 8.73 -30.37
C SER A 335 -17.26 9.95 -31.23
N HIS A 336 -18.08 11.00 -31.16
CA HIS A 336 -17.81 12.25 -31.85
C HIS A 336 -16.52 12.92 -31.36
N LEU A 337 -16.30 12.97 -30.05
CA LEU A 337 -15.09 13.57 -29.47
C LEU A 337 -13.82 12.79 -29.81
N ILE A 338 -13.86 11.46 -29.76
CA ILE A 338 -12.75 10.59 -30.15
C ILE A 338 -12.33 10.86 -31.60
N GLU A 339 -13.30 10.96 -32.51
CA GLU A 339 -13.05 11.26 -33.92
C GLU A 339 -12.56 12.70 -34.12
N ARG A 340 -13.27 13.68 -33.55
CA ARG A 340 -12.96 15.11 -33.69
C ARG A 340 -11.57 15.46 -33.18
N TRP A 341 -11.22 15.02 -31.97
CA TRP A 341 -9.91 15.28 -31.37
C TRP A 341 -8.82 14.32 -31.84
N ASN A 342 -9.15 13.39 -32.75
CA ASN A 342 -8.24 12.34 -33.21
C ASN A 342 -7.50 11.64 -32.05
N ILE A 343 -8.23 11.32 -30.98
CA ILE A 343 -7.67 10.75 -29.74
C ILE A 343 -6.93 9.46 -30.09
N ARG A 344 -5.62 9.40 -29.85
CA ARG A 344 -4.78 8.24 -30.18
C ARG A 344 -4.93 7.09 -29.20
N ARG A 345 -5.10 7.42 -27.93
CA ARG A 345 -5.33 6.46 -26.86
C ARG A 345 -6.37 7.02 -25.89
N LEU A 346 -7.41 6.26 -25.64
CA LEU A 346 -8.42 6.52 -24.62
C LEU A 346 -8.38 5.39 -23.59
N VAL A 347 -8.19 5.72 -22.32
CA VAL A 347 -8.36 4.75 -21.22
C VAL A 347 -9.72 4.99 -20.59
N VAL A 348 -10.55 3.94 -20.50
CA VAL A 348 -11.93 4.02 -20.04
C VAL A 348 -12.09 3.20 -18.77
N ASP A 349 -12.66 3.78 -17.71
CA ASP A 349 -13.11 2.97 -16.58
C ASP A 349 -14.21 2.00 -17.03
N ARG A 350 -13.98 0.71 -16.84
CA ARG A 350 -14.97 -0.33 -17.12
C ARG A 350 -15.60 -0.93 -15.86
N THR A 351 -15.39 -0.30 -14.71
CA THR A 351 -15.87 -0.79 -13.41
C THR A 351 -17.37 -0.54 -13.28
N GLY A 352 -18.13 -1.57 -12.91
CA GLY A 352 -19.57 -1.46 -12.71
C GLY A 352 -20.31 -0.96 -13.95
N LEU A 353 -20.82 0.27 -13.89
CA LEU A 353 -21.64 0.90 -14.94
C LEU A 353 -20.85 1.19 -16.24
N GLY A 354 -19.52 1.24 -16.17
CA GLY A 354 -18.66 1.49 -17.32
C GLY A 354 -18.49 0.32 -18.29
N GLU A 355 -18.82 -0.92 -17.90
CA GLU A 355 -18.52 -2.12 -18.67
C GLU A 355 -19.15 -2.11 -20.08
N GLY A 356 -20.44 -1.75 -20.16
CA GLY A 356 -21.16 -1.70 -21.43
C GLY A 356 -20.62 -0.62 -22.38
N LEU A 357 -20.38 0.59 -21.85
CA LEU A 357 -19.88 1.70 -22.65
C LEU A 357 -18.44 1.45 -23.13
N ALA A 358 -17.57 0.92 -22.27
CA ALA A 358 -16.21 0.54 -22.63
C ALA A 358 -16.21 -0.52 -23.74
N SER A 359 -17.10 -1.52 -23.66
CA SER A 359 -17.22 -2.58 -24.66
C SER A 359 -17.65 -2.03 -26.02
N LEU A 360 -18.67 -1.17 -26.06
CA LEU A 360 -19.14 -0.53 -27.30
C LEU A 360 -18.07 0.35 -27.95
N LEU A 361 -17.31 1.12 -27.15
CA LEU A 361 -16.21 1.94 -27.66
C LEU A 361 -15.06 1.08 -28.20
N CYS A 362 -14.73 -0.03 -27.53
CA CYS A 362 -13.73 -0.98 -28.01
C CYS A 362 -14.17 -1.65 -29.32
N GLU A 363 -15.44 -2.03 -29.46
CA GLU A 363 -15.97 -2.62 -30.69
C GLU A 363 -15.88 -1.64 -31.87
N ARG A 364 -16.18 -0.35 -31.65
CA ARG A 364 -16.12 0.68 -32.70
C ARG A 364 -14.70 1.08 -33.09
N PHE A 365 -13.80 1.27 -32.11
CA PHE A 365 -12.51 1.92 -32.32
C PHE A 365 -11.29 0.99 -32.18
N GLY A 366 -11.50 -0.24 -31.72
CA GLY A 366 -10.45 -1.25 -31.50
C GLY A 366 -9.66 -1.06 -30.21
N GLU A 367 -9.07 -2.15 -29.72
CA GLU A 367 -8.29 -2.20 -28.47
C GLU A 367 -6.96 -1.43 -28.53
N GLU A 368 -6.48 -1.08 -29.75
CA GLU A 368 -5.31 -0.21 -29.93
C GLU A 368 -5.62 1.25 -29.57
N ARG A 369 -6.86 1.68 -29.79
CA ARG A 369 -7.29 3.06 -29.55
C ARG A 369 -8.00 3.21 -28.21
N VAL A 370 -8.77 2.21 -27.78
CA VAL A 370 -9.53 2.21 -26.53
C VAL A 370 -9.02 1.11 -25.60
N GLN A 371 -8.65 1.49 -24.39
CA GLN A 371 -8.18 0.60 -23.35
C GLN A 371 -9.19 0.54 -22.20
N PRO A 372 -9.87 -0.58 -21.96
CA PRO A 372 -10.64 -0.74 -20.75
C PRO A 372 -9.70 -0.85 -19.54
N PHE A 373 -10.02 -0.12 -18.47
CA PHE A 373 -9.30 -0.15 -17.21
C PHE A 373 -10.22 -0.68 -16.11
N GLN A 374 -9.78 -1.73 -15.42
CA GLN A 374 -10.51 -2.27 -14.27
C GLN A 374 -9.94 -1.66 -12.99
N PHE A 375 -10.76 -0.95 -12.22
CA PHE A 375 -10.37 -0.56 -10.87
C PHE A 375 -10.40 -1.76 -9.94
N THR A 376 -9.24 -1.99 -9.32
CA THR A 376 -9.01 -2.86 -8.18
C THR A 376 -8.15 -2.07 -7.19
N ARG A 377 -8.01 -2.56 -5.96
CA ARG A 377 -7.13 -1.92 -4.96
C ARG A 377 -5.70 -1.73 -5.49
N GLN A 378 -5.19 -2.74 -6.21
CA GLN A 378 -3.86 -2.71 -6.81
C GLN A 378 -3.77 -1.78 -8.02
N SER A 379 -4.75 -1.80 -8.94
CA SER A 379 -4.70 -0.97 -10.14
C SER A 379 -4.92 0.51 -9.81
N LYS A 380 -5.83 0.85 -8.88
CA LYS A 380 -6.04 2.21 -8.38
C LYS A 380 -4.76 2.75 -7.73
N SER A 381 -4.08 1.94 -6.90
CA SER A 381 -2.80 2.34 -6.31
C SER A 381 -1.70 2.57 -7.34
N ARG A 382 -1.57 1.70 -8.34
CA ARG A 382 -0.58 1.87 -9.41
C ARG A 382 -0.81 3.16 -10.19
N LEU A 383 -2.08 3.46 -10.48
CA LEU A 383 -2.53 4.64 -11.19
C LEU A 383 -2.27 5.92 -10.37
N ALA A 384 -2.52 5.87 -9.05
CA ALA A 384 -2.18 6.94 -8.11
C ALA A 384 -0.68 7.28 -8.11
N TYR A 385 0.18 6.28 -7.92
CA TYR A 385 1.63 6.47 -7.95
C TYR A 385 2.11 6.97 -9.31
N HIS A 386 1.52 6.48 -10.40
CA HIS A 386 1.88 6.94 -11.73
C HIS A 386 1.57 8.41 -11.93
N LEU A 387 0.36 8.86 -11.57
CA LEU A 387 -0.02 10.27 -11.65
C LEU A 387 0.91 11.15 -10.81
N LEU A 388 1.17 10.77 -9.56
CA LEU A 388 2.11 11.49 -8.69
C LEU A 388 3.50 11.61 -9.29
N SER A 389 4.03 10.52 -9.86
CA SER A 389 5.35 10.53 -10.49
C SER A 389 5.43 11.50 -11.67
N LEU A 390 4.36 11.61 -12.47
CA LEU A 390 4.31 12.56 -13.58
C LEU A 390 4.24 14.01 -13.08
N ILE A 391 3.45 14.29 -12.06
CA ILE A 391 3.33 15.63 -11.48
C ILE A 391 4.66 16.08 -10.87
N GLN A 392 5.27 15.22 -10.04
CA GLN A 392 6.55 15.51 -9.39
C GLN A 392 7.69 15.71 -10.38
N ALA A 393 7.67 14.99 -11.50
CA ALA A 393 8.62 15.16 -12.60
C ALA A 393 8.33 16.37 -13.51
N GLY A 394 7.29 17.17 -13.24
CA GLY A 394 6.88 18.29 -14.10
C GLY A 394 6.34 17.85 -15.48
N ARG A 395 5.89 16.59 -15.59
CA ARG A 395 5.41 15.96 -16.82
C ARG A 395 3.89 15.90 -16.91
N CYS A 396 3.17 16.51 -15.98
CA CYS A 396 1.70 16.61 -16.01
C CYS A 396 1.28 18.03 -15.60
N THR A 397 0.57 18.73 -16.48
CA THR A 397 0.16 20.13 -16.26
C THR A 397 -1.29 20.36 -16.69
N LEU A 398 -2.00 21.20 -15.95
CA LEU A 398 -3.36 21.69 -16.21
C LEU A 398 -3.31 23.04 -16.91
N TYR A 399 -4.31 23.31 -17.75
CA TYR A 399 -4.47 24.60 -18.42
C TYR A 399 -4.73 25.76 -17.45
N ARG A 400 -4.42 26.99 -17.87
CA ARG A 400 -4.79 28.23 -17.16
C ARG A 400 -6.30 28.51 -17.28
N PRO A 401 -6.92 29.26 -16.33
CA PRO A 401 -8.37 29.45 -16.31
C PRO A 401 -8.92 30.19 -17.54
N GLU A 402 -8.10 30.95 -18.28
CA GLU A 402 -8.57 31.71 -19.42
C GLU A 402 -9.11 30.81 -20.55
N GLY A 403 -10.34 31.09 -20.97
CA GLY A 403 -11.04 30.32 -22.01
C GLY A 403 -11.70 29.04 -21.50
N ALA A 404 -11.35 28.55 -20.31
CA ALA A 404 -11.99 27.37 -19.73
C ALA A 404 -13.38 27.71 -19.15
N PRO A 405 -14.36 26.81 -19.24
CA PRO A 405 -15.60 26.94 -18.47
C PRO A 405 -15.30 27.02 -16.97
N ALA A 406 -15.70 28.13 -16.35
CA ALA A 406 -15.33 28.46 -14.96
C ALA A 406 -15.74 27.36 -13.95
N LEU A 407 -16.89 26.73 -14.16
CA LEU A 407 -17.38 25.63 -13.33
C LEU A 407 -16.46 24.41 -13.43
N LEU A 408 -16.03 24.01 -14.63
CA LEU A 408 -15.13 22.86 -14.82
C LEU A 408 -13.76 23.12 -14.21
N TYR A 409 -13.21 24.32 -14.42
CA TYR A 409 -11.91 24.69 -13.84
C TYR A 409 -11.96 24.67 -12.31
N THR A 410 -12.98 25.31 -11.74
CA THR A 410 -13.12 25.41 -10.28
C THR A 410 -13.37 24.03 -9.65
N GLU A 411 -14.22 23.21 -10.26
CA GLU A 411 -14.50 21.87 -9.76
C GLU A 411 -13.28 20.96 -9.85
N CYS A 412 -12.55 20.97 -10.97
CA CYS A 412 -11.32 20.19 -11.12
C CYS A 412 -10.29 20.54 -10.01
N TRP A 413 -10.01 21.83 -9.79
CA TRP A 413 -9.09 22.26 -8.73
C TRP A 413 -9.62 21.97 -7.33
N LYS A 414 -10.93 22.08 -7.10
CA LYS A 414 -11.56 21.69 -5.83
C LYS A 414 -11.32 20.21 -5.54
N GLN A 415 -11.61 19.32 -6.49
CA GLN A 415 -11.42 17.88 -6.30
C GLN A 415 -9.94 17.53 -6.09
N LEU A 416 -9.03 18.09 -6.90
CA LEU A 416 -7.57 17.92 -6.73
C LEU A 416 -7.09 18.35 -5.34
N THR A 417 -7.67 19.43 -4.80
CA THR A 417 -7.33 19.98 -3.48
C THR A 417 -7.90 19.11 -2.36
N LEU A 418 -9.13 18.62 -2.49
CA LEU A 418 -9.83 17.81 -1.48
C LEU A 418 -9.41 16.34 -1.49
N THR A 419 -8.76 15.86 -2.55
CA THR A 419 -8.37 14.45 -2.66
C THR A 419 -7.39 14.10 -1.55
N ARG A 420 -7.72 13.05 -0.80
CA ARG A 420 -6.91 12.50 0.28
C ARG A 420 -6.28 11.19 -0.12
N CYS A 421 -5.10 10.91 0.42
CA CYS A 421 -4.46 9.61 0.37
C CYS A 421 -4.70 8.84 1.67
N ALA A 422 -4.90 7.53 1.54
CA ALA A 422 -4.96 6.61 2.66
C ALA A 422 -4.20 5.33 2.32
N SER A 423 -3.77 4.62 3.37
CA SER A 423 -3.09 3.34 3.20
C SER A 423 -4.12 2.30 2.76
N ALA A 424 -3.82 1.64 1.65
CA ALA A 424 -4.65 0.60 1.07
C ALA A 424 -3.98 -0.77 1.24
N GLY A 425 -3.35 -1.04 2.39
CA GLY A 425 -2.55 -2.24 2.62
C GLY A 425 -1.09 -2.05 2.27
N GLU A 426 -0.28 -3.08 2.52
CA GLU A 426 1.18 -3.01 2.42
C GLU A 426 1.70 -2.44 1.08
N GLY A 427 2.23 -1.22 1.13
CA GLY A 427 2.77 -0.48 -0.01
C GLY A 427 1.74 -0.02 -1.05
N LEU A 428 0.45 -0.13 -0.76
CA LEU A 428 -0.65 0.30 -1.62
C LEU A 428 -1.21 1.64 -1.13
N LEU A 429 -1.54 2.48 -2.09
CA LEU A 429 -2.08 3.82 -1.91
C LEU A 429 -3.52 3.84 -2.44
N SER A 430 -4.49 4.26 -1.62
CA SER A 430 -5.79 4.70 -2.13
C SER A 430 -5.83 6.23 -2.13
N PHE A 431 -6.55 6.79 -3.09
CA PHE A 431 -6.88 8.20 -3.12
C PHE A 431 -8.36 8.38 -3.45
N SER A 432 -9.00 9.32 -2.77
CA SER A 432 -10.39 9.70 -3.00
C SER A 432 -10.71 11.02 -2.31
N VAL A 433 -11.82 11.65 -2.70
CA VAL A 433 -12.44 12.74 -1.93
C VAL A 433 -13.42 12.11 -0.93
N ASP A 434 -13.56 12.71 0.26
CA ASP A 434 -14.60 12.28 1.20
C ASP A 434 -15.97 12.54 0.56
N PRO A 435 -16.88 11.55 0.46
CA PRO A 435 -18.18 11.74 -0.15
C PRO A 435 -19.03 12.86 0.46
N SER A 436 -18.75 13.26 1.70
CA SER A 436 -19.39 14.42 2.35
C SER A 436 -18.81 15.78 1.91
N GLU A 437 -17.60 15.80 1.35
CA GLU A 437 -16.89 17.00 0.90
C GLU A 437 -17.01 17.20 -0.64
N GLY A 438 -17.23 16.13 -1.40
CA GLY A 438 -17.45 16.18 -2.86
C GLY A 438 -17.17 14.86 -3.58
N HIS A 439 -17.02 14.95 -4.90
CA HIS A 439 -16.73 13.81 -5.81
C HIS A 439 -15.23 13.77 -6.18
N ASP A 440 -14.76 12.64 -6.73
CA ASP A 440 -13.37 12.47 -7.22
C ASP A 440 -13.26 12.17 -8.73
N ASP A 441 -14.36 12.26 -9.48
CA ASP A 441 -14.47 11.89 -10.90
C ASP A 441 -13.42 12.58 -11.81
N MET A 442 -13.16 13.87 -11.60
CA MET A 442 -12.17 14.63 -12.39
C MET A 442 -10.75 14.12 -12.11
N VAL A 443 -10.48 13.72 -10.87
CA VAL A 443 -9.17 13.21 -10.46
C VAL A 443 -8.97 11.79 -10.97
N MET A 444 -10.02 10.97 -10.95
CA MET A 444 -10.04 9.64 -11.53
C MET A 444 -9.82 9.69 -13.06
N SER A 445 -10.55 10.55 -13.76
CA SER A 445 -10.39 10.80 -15.19
C SER A 445 -8.99 11.29 -15.56
N LEU A 446 -8.42 12.23 -14.78
CA LEU A 446 -7.03 12.68 -14.94
C LEU A 446 -6.04 11.53 -14.78
N ALA A 447 -6.22 10.69 -13.77
CA ALA A 447 -5.32 9.60 -13.49
C ALA A 447 -5.42 8.47 -14.54
N LEU A 448 -6.59 8.23 -15.13
CA LEU A 448 -6.75 7.38 -16.32
C LEU A 448 -6.06 7.99 -17.55
N CYS A 449 -6.11 9.32 -17.72
CA CYS A 449 -5.39 10.02 -18.77
C CYS A 449 -3.86 9.87 -18.62
N ALA A 450 -3.36 9.91 -17.38
CA ALA A 450 -1.97 9.57 -17.08
C ALA A 450 -1.63 8.11 -17.47
N GLU A 451 -2.50 7.14 -17.19
CA GLU A 451 -2.30 5.74 -17.65
C GLU A 451 -2.23 5.64 -19.17
N ALA A 452 -3.01 6.43 -19.91
CA ALA A 452 -2.99 6.47 -21.38
C ALA A 452 -1.60 6.84 -21.94
N LEU A 453 -0.85 7.70 -21.21
CA LEU A 453 0.49 8.16 -21.60
C LEU A 453 1.50 7.01 -21.70
N LYS A 454 1.29 5.89 -21.00
CA LYS A 454 2.20 4.73 -21.05
C LYS A 454 2.30 4.12 -22.44
N SER A 455 1.26 4.25 -23.26
CA SER A 455 1.27 3.80 -24.66
C SER A 455 2.20 4.63 -25.56
N MET A 456 2.60 5.82 -25.10
CA MET A 456 3.50 6.74 -25.81
C MET A 456 4.97 6.54 -25.45
N LEU A 457 5.26 5.74 -24.41
CA LEU A 457 6.63 5.36 -24.09
C LEU A 457 7.12 4.33 -25.13
N PRO A 458 8.37 4.43 -25.60
CA PRO A 458 8.98 3.35 -26.36
C PRO A 458 8.80 2.05 -25.58
N ALA A 459 8.44 0.96 -26.25
CA ALA A 459 8.46 -0.35 -25.62
C ALA A 459 9.83 -0.51 -24.98
N ALA A 460 9.87 -0.62 -23.64
CA ALA A 460 11.13 -0.84 -22.93
C ALA A 460 11.81 -1.98 -23.66
N GLU A 461 12.96 -1.72 -24.29
CA GLU A 461 13.75 -2.78 -24.91
C GLU A 461 13.82 -3.86 -23.87
N ARG A 462 13.19 -5.01 -24.17
CA ARG A 462 13.07 -6.12 -23.22
C ARG A 462 14.44 -6.26 -22.63
N SER A 463 14.58 -5.92 -21.36
CA SER A 463 15.86 -5.95 -20.65
C SER A 463 16.48 -7.27 -21.04
N LEU A 464 17.50 -7.22 -21.90
CA LEU A 464 18.13 -8.42 -22.42
C LEU A 464 18.51 -9.15 -21.15
N ILE A 465 17.84 -10.27 -20.88
CA ILE A 465 18.27 -11.17 -19.83
C ILE A 465 19.66 -11.56 -20.30
N VAL A 466 20.66 -10.86 -19.81
CA VAL A 466 22.05 -11.24 -19.94
C VAL A 466 22.11 -12.50 -19.11
N ARG A 467 21.79 -13.63 -19.75
CA ARG A 467 21.98 -14.94 -19.17
C ARG A 467 23.42 -14.92 -18.67
N PRO A 468 23.67 -15.18 -17.38
CA PRO A 468 25.03 -15.23 -16.89
C PRO A 468 25.80 -16.17 -17.82
N ARG A 469 26.92 -15.71 -18.38
CA ARG A 469 27.83 -16.59 -19.12
C ARG A 469 28.07 -17.80 -18.21
N PRO A 470 27.86 -19.04 -18.67
CA PRO A 470 28.07 -20.21 -17.85
C PRO A 470 29.53 -20.23 -17.44
N ARG A 471 29.82 -19.81 -16.20
CA ARG A 471 31.13 -19.91 -15.58
C ARG A 471 31.31 -21.29 -14.96
N TYR A 472 30.94 -22.36 -15.66
CA TYR A 472 31.06 -23.71 -15.15
C TYR A 472 31.28 -24.70 -16.31
N LEU A 473 32.53 -24.87 -16.70
CA LEU A 473 33.04 -26.14 -17.18
C LEU A 473 33.68 -26.80 -15.95
N ASP A 474 33.27 -28.03 -15.64
CA ASP A 474 34.00 -29.01 -14.83
C ASP A 474 33.70 -29.16 -13.33
N GLY A 475 32.44 -28.96 -12.91
CA GLY A 475 31.76 -29.81 -11.91
C GLY A 475 32.56 -30.29 -10.68
N ARG A 476 33.26 -29.41 -9.97
CA ARG A 476 33.84 -29.70 -8.64
C ARG A 476 33.55 -28.53 -7.71
N PHE A 477 33.07 -28.91 -6.53
CA PHE A 477 32.40 -28.09 -5.52
C PHE A 477 33.18 -26.86 -5.06
#